data_AF-A0A2V8WRR9-F1
#
_entry.id   AF-A0A2V8WRR9-F1
#
_cell.length_a   1.000
_cell.length_b   1.000
_cell.length_c   1.000
_cell.angle_alpha   90.00
_cell.angle_beta   90.00
_cell.angle_gamma   90.00
#
_symmetry.space_group_name_H-M   'P 1'
#
loop_
_entity.id
_entity.type
_entity.pdbx_description
1 polymer ?
#
loop_
_entity_poly.entity_id
_entity_poly.type
_entity_poly.pdbx_seq_one_letter_code
_entity_poly.pdbx_strand_id
1 'polypeptide(L)'
;LDGLYLGISEMRDARNAKRALLIISDGGDNHSRYSEDDIKRLVREADIQLYAIGIFESAYHRRTLTELNGPLLLNELTELTGGRVFTVRNPKELSEIATKIGTELHSQYILGYQPSNKTRDAHWRKIAVKVRSRNDLQHLSVHAKKGYFAHTF
;
A
#
# COMPACT_ATOMS: atom_id res chain seq x y z
N LEU A 1 11.51 8.74 1.67
CA LEU A 1 11.02 8.32 0.33
C LEU A 1 12.06 7.53 -0.47
N ASP A 2 13.35 7.90 -0.45
CA ASP A 2 14.42 7.17 -1.16
C ASP A 2 14.47 5.66 -0.85
N GLY A 3 14.25 5.26 0.40
CA GLY A 3 14.21 3.84 0.78
C GLY A 3 13.05 3.07 0.13
N LEU A 4 11.90 3.71 -0.08
CA LEU A 4 10.78 3.10 -0.79
C LEU A 4 11.08 2.98 -2.28
N TYR A 5 11.70 3.99 -2.89
CA TYR A 5 12.18 3.90 -4.27
C TYR A 5 13.11 2.70 -4.45
N LEU A 6 14.11 2.56 -3.57
CA LEU A 6 15.06 1.45 -3.61
C LEU A 6 14.35 0.10 -3.46
N GLY A 7 13.47 -0.04 -2.46
CA GLY A 7 12.71 -1.27 -2.24
C GLY A 7 11.84 -1.65 -3.44
N ILE A 8 11.18 -0.67 -4.08
CA ILE A 8 10.39 -0.93 -5.31
C ILE A 8 11.30 -1.35 -6.46
N SER A 9 12.47 -0.71 -6.60
CA SER A 9 13.45 -1.06 -7.63
C SER A 9 13.92 -2.50 -7.49
N GLU A 10 14.32 -2.92 -6.29
CA GLU A 10 14.74 -4.31 -6.01
C GLU A 10 13.61 -5.33 -6.32
N MET A 11 12.35 -4.96 -6.04
CA MET A 11 11.21 -5.83 -6.32
C MET A 11 10.92 -6.01 -7.81
N ARG A 12 11.51 -5.22 -8.72
CA ARG A 12 11.40 -5.44 -10.17
C ARG A 12 12.05 -6.76 -10.59
N ASP A 13 13.13 -7.16 -9.92
CA ASP A 13 13.88 -8.39 -10.20
C ASP A 13 13.39 -9.59 -9.37
N ALA A 14 12.38 -9.39 -8.52
CA ALA A 14 11.79 -10.45 -7.72
C ALA A 14 11.11 -11.51 -8.61
N ARG A 15 11.44 -12.78 -8.36
CA ARG A 15 11.01 -13.94 -9.18
C ARG A 15 9.66 -14.53 -8.79
N ASN A 16 9.15 -14.19 -7.62
CA ASN A 16 7.87 -14.71 -7.14
C ASN A 16 6.71 -13.97 -7.81
N ALA A 17 5.69 -14.72 -8.23
CA ALA A 17 4.49 -14.13 -8.83
C ALA A 17 3.77 -13.15 -7.89
N LYS A 18 3.78 -13.43 -6.58
CA LYS A 18 3.31 -12.51 -5.55
C LYS A 18 4.47 -11.69 -5.00
N ARG A 19 4.43 -10.38 -5.22
CA ARG A 19 5.42 -9.42 -4.75
C ARG A 19 4.82 -8.55 -3.67
N ALA A 20 5.42 -8.55 -2.49
CA ALA A 20 5.01 -7.70 -1.39
C ALA A 20 6.22 -6.98 -0.79
N LEU A 21 6.03 -5.73 -0.39
CA LEU A 21 7.02 -4.94 0.33
C LEU A 21 6.43 -4.46 1.65
N LEU A 22 7.13 -4.76 2.74
CA LEU A 22 6.77 -4.34 4.09
C LEU A 22 7.63 -3.15 4.50
N ILE A 23 6.98 -2.03 4.79
CA ILE A 23 7.62 -0.80 5.26
C ILE A 23 7.50 -0.75 6.78
N ILE A 24 8.57 -0.41 7.49
CA ILE A 24 8.52 -0.11 8.93
C ILE A 24 9.06 1.31 9.08
N SER A 25 8.20 2.26 9.43
CA SER A 25 8.54 3.69 9.42
C SER A 25 7.53 4.50 10.24
N ASP A 26 7.96 5.64 10.77
CA ASP A 26 7.12 6.72 11.31
C ASP A 26 6.47 7.57 10.21
N GLY A 27 6.80 7.31 8.94
CA GLY A 27 6.29 8.00 7.76
C GLY A 27 6.89 9.39 7.53
N GLY A 28 7.78 9.87 8.40
CA GLY A 28 8.41 11.17 8.23
C GLY A 28 9.42 11.16 7.08
N ASP A 29 9.27 12.08 6.12
CA ASP A 29 10.29 12.31 5.10
C ASP A 29 11.12 13.56 5.43
N ASN A 30 12.42 13.37 5.68
CA ASN A 30 13.31 14.44 6.16
C ASN A 30 14.17 15.05 5.04
N HIS A 31 14.74 14.23 4.15
CA HIS A 31 15.65 14.67 3.10
C HIS A 31 15.74 13.66 1.94
N SER A 32 14.62 13.40 1.26
CA SER A 32 14.62 12.56 0.06
C SER A 32 14.80 13.36 -1.23
N ARG A 33 15.34 12.70 -2.25
CA ARG A 33 15.45 13.27 -3.61
C ARG A 33 14.18 13.11 -4.43
N TYR A 34 13.37 12.09 -4.10
CA TYR A 34 12.10 11.83 -4.74
C TYR A 34 10.95 12.53 -4.01
N SER A 35 10.02 13.10 -4.77
CA SER A 35 8.79 13.67 -4.23
C SER A 35 7.75 12.60 -3.92
N GLU A 36 6.73 12.93 -3.13
CA GLU A 36 5.58 12.04 -2.88
C GLU A 36 4.88 11.63 -4.19
N ASP A 37 4.77 12.54 -5.16
CA ASP A 37 4.11 12.29 -6.44
C ASP A 37 4.90 11.32 -7.31
N ASP A 38 6.23 11.43 -7.31
CA ASP A 38 7.10 10.47 -8.00
C ASP A 38 6.91 9.06 -7.45
N ILE A 39 6.87 8.95 -6.12
CA ILE A 39 6.65 7.67 -5.43
C ILE A 39 5.23 7.14 -5.68
N LYS A 40 4.20 7.99 -5.63
CA LYS A 40 2.82 7.59 -5.94
C LYS A 40 2.70 7.08 -7.38
N ARG A 41 3.39 7.70 -8.34
CA ARG A 41 3.45 7.21 -9.74
C ARG A 41 4.16 5.87 -9.82
N LEU A 42 5.34 5.77 -9.22
CA LEU A 42 6.14 4.54 -9.18
C LEU A 42 5.37 3.37 -8.57
N VAL A 43 4.65 3.59 -7.46
CA VAL A 43 3.81 2.58 -6.80
C VAL A 43 2.63 2.14 -7.66
N ARG A 44 2.01 3.05 -8.42
CA ARG A 44 0.90 2.71 -9.33
C ARG A 44 1.35 1.84 -10.50
N GLU A 45 2.55 2.10 -11.00
CA GLU A 45 3.19 1.34 -12.08
C GLU A 45 3.76 0.01 -11.58
N ALA A 46 4.23 -0.02 -10.33
CA ALA A 46 4.73 -1.22 -9.71
C ALA A 46 3.61 -2.24 -9.49
N ASP A 47 3.84 -3.47 -9.93
CA ASP A 47 2.98 -4.60 -9.65
C ASP A 47 3.44 -5.30 -8.37
N ILE A 48 3.32 -4.57 -7.26
CA ILE A 48 3.69 -4.98 -5.91
C ILE A 48 2.58 -4.61 -4.94
N GLN A 49 2.45 -5.34 -3.84
CA GLN A 49 1.57 -5.00 -2.74
C GLN A 49 2.35 -4.39 -1.58
N LEU A 50 1.94 -3.20 -1.13
CA LEU A 50 2.60 -2.48 -0.05
C LEU A 50 1.85 -2.67 1.27
N TYR A 51 2.57 -3.09 2.30
CA TYR A 51 2.12 -3.04 3.69
C TYR A 51 3.04 -2.12 4.48
N ALA A 52 2.50 -1.45 5.50
CA ALA A 52 3.32 -0.61 6.37
C ALA A 52 3.02 -0.89 7.84
N ILE A 53 4.05 -0.81 8.66
CA ILE A 53 3.98 -0.78 10.12
C ILE A 53 4.46 0.59 10.56
N GLY A 54 3.49 1.41 10.97
CA GLY A 54 3.67 2.72 11.54
C GLY A 54 4.17 2.64 12.97
N ILE A 55 5.40 3.08 13.23
CA ILE A 55 5.91 3.25 14.59
C ILE A 55 5.76 4.73 14.93
N PHE A 56 4.72 5.09 15.69
CA PHE A 56 4.44 6.48 16.02
C PHE A 56 4.61 6.69 17.53
N GLU A 57 5.50 7.59 17.94
CA GLU A 57 5.66 7.92 19.35
C GLU A 57 4.42 8.65 19.90
N SER A 58 3.92 8.22 21.06
CA SER A 58 2.76 8.83 21.72
C SER A 58 3.07 10.22 22.27
N ALA A 59 2.65 11.26 21.53
CA ALA A 59 2.14 12.57 21.97
C ALA A 59 2.87 13.45 23.02
N TYR A 60 4.00 13.04 23.62
CA TYR A 60 4.68 13.87 24.63
C TYR A 60 5.82 14.73 24.08
N HIS A 61 6.22 14.54 22.81
CA HIS A 61 7.26 15.32 22.17
C HIS A 61 6.71 16.02 20.92
N ARG A 62 7.18 17.26 20.70
CA ARG A 62 6.75 18.16 19.64
C ARG A 62 6.91 17.48 18.28
N ARG A 63 5.83 16.92 17.73
CA ARG A 63 5.84 16.40 16.37
C ARG A 63 6.04 17.54 15.38
N THR A 64 6.94 17.35 14.43
CA THR A 64 7.07 18.20 13.25
C THR A 64 5.85 18.01 12.34
N LEU A 65 5.57 18.99 11.47
CA LEU A 65 4.49 18.87 10.47
C LEU A 65 4.65 17.62 9.59
N THR A 66 5.90 17.24 9.30
CA THR A 66 6.25 16.04 8.55
C THR A 66 5.83 14.76 9.27
N GLU A 67 6.07 14.64 10.57
CA GLU A 67 5.69 13.46 11.38
C GLU A 67 4.16 13.34 11.56
N LEU A 68 3.42 14.45 11.44
CA LEU A 68 1.95 14.41 11.41
C LEU A 68 1.41 13.87 10.08
N ASN A 69 2.10 14.15 8.98
CA ASN A 69 1.69 13.72 7.64
C ASN A 69 2.17 12.31 7.27
N GLY A 70 3.21 11.81 7.92
CA GLY A 70 3.77 10.49 7.66
C GLY A 70 2.76 9.33 7.67
N PRO A 71 1.88 9.21 8.69
CA PRO A 71 0.82 8.20 8.70
C PRO A 71 -0.13 8.30 7.49
N LEU A 72 -0.46 9.53 7.06
CA LEU A 72 -1.35 9.77 5.93
C LEU A 72 -0.70 9.32 4.62
N LEU A 73 0.57 9.68 4.41
CA LEU A 73 1.32 9.26 3.23
C LEU A 73 1.45 7.74 3.14
N LEU A 74 1.83 7.08 4.24
CA LEU A 74 1.90 5.61 4.29
C LEU A 74 0.54 4.97 3.98
N ASN A 75 -0.56 5.55 4.48
CA ASN A 75 -1.89 5.07 4.17
C ASN A 75 -2.24 5.21 2.69
N GLU A 76 -2.00 6.38 2.10
CA GLU A 76 -2.24 6.59 0.67
C GLU A 76 -1.45 5.61 -0.20
N LEU A 77 -0.15 5.42 0.09
CA LEU A 77 0.72 4.54 -0.68
C LEU A 77 0.30 3.07 -0.57
N THR A 78 0.01 2.59 0.64
CA THR A 78 -0.41 1.19 0.84
C THR A 78 -1.78 0.92 0.20
N GLU A 79 -2.72 1.85 0.31
CA GLU A 79 -4.05 1.73 -0.29
C GLU A 79 -4.03 1.64 -1.81
N LEU A 80 -3.12 2.36 -2.50
CA LEU A 80 -3.00 2.30 -3.96
C LEU A 80 -2.82 0.87 -4.47
N THR A 81 -2.14 0.04 -3.68
CA THR A 81 -1.82 -1.36 -4.00
C THR A 81 -2.78 -2.38 -3.40
N GLY A 82 -3.76 -1.93 -2.60
CA GLY A 82 -4.67 -2.82 -1.87
C GLY A 82 -4.06 -3.46 -0.63
N GLY A 83 -2.95 -2.95 -0.12
CA GLY A 83 -2.46 -3.28 1.22
C GLY A 83 -2.98 -2.28 2.27
N ARG A 84 -2.29 -2.20 3.41
CA ARG A 84 -2.69 -1.32 4.52
C ARG A 84 -1.55 -0.98 5.48
N VAL A 85 -1.81 0.02 6.31
CA VAL A 85 -0.96 0.42 7.44
C VAL A 85 -1.47 -0.23 8.73
N PHE A 86 -0.53 -0.69 9.56
CA PHE A 86 -0.76 -1.10 10.94
C PHE A 86 0.00 -0.15 11.83
N THR A 87 -0.63 0.36 12.88
CA THR A 87 0.07 1.17 13.87
C THR A 87 0.51 0.28 15.03
N VAL A 88 1.78 0.36 15.39
CA VAL A 88 2.31 -0.27 16.59
C VAL A 88 2.38 0.76 17.71
N ARG A 89 1.79 0.44 18.86
CA ARG A 89 1.96 1.24 20.09
C ARG A 89 2.91 0.58 21.08
N ASN A 90 3.04 -0.74 21.00
CA ASN A 90 3.91 -1.53 21.84
C ASN A 90 4.75 -2.48 20.96
N PRO A 91 6.09 -2.50 21.08
CA PRO A 91 6.94 -3.42 20.32
C PRO A 91 6.51 -4.89 20.37
N LYS A 92 5.83 -5.31 21.45
CA LYS A 92 5.28 -6.67 21.59
C LYS A 92 4.20 -7.01 20.54
N GLU A 93 3.51 -6.00 19.99
CA GLU A 93 2.48 -6.17 18.95
C GLU A 93 3.08 -6.48 17.57
N LEU A 94 4.39 -6.23 17.37
CA LEU A 94 5.03 -6.33 16.06
C LEU A 94 4.92 -7.76 15.48
N SER A 95 5.12 -8.77 16.32
CA SER A 95 5.02 -10.18 15.92
C SER A 95 3.59 -10.57 15.51
N GLU A 96 2.59 -10.06 16.22
CA GLU A 96 1.19 -10.31 15.91
C GLU A 96 0.80 -9.65 14.58
N ILE A 97 1.22 -8.39 14.38
CA ILE A 97 0.98 -7.65 13.14
C ILE A 97 1.67 -8.34 11.96
N ALA A 98 2.93 -8.74 12.09
CA ALA A 98 3.64 -9.48 11.06
C ALA A 98 2.93 -10.79 10.70
N THR A 99 2.43 -11.53 11.69
CA THR A 99 1.63 -12.74 11.48
C THR A 99 0.35 -12.44 10.70
N LYS A 100 -0.36 -11.37 11.07
CA LYS A 100 -1.59 -10.95 10.39
C LYS A 100 -1.32 -10.55 8.93
N ILE A 101 -0.22 -9.85 8.66
CA ILE A 101 0.21 -9.53 7.29
C ILE A 101 0.51 -10.81 6.50
N GLY A 102 1.24 -11.76 7.10
CA GLY A 102 1.52 -13.05 6.48
C GLY A 102 0.25 -13.81 6.09
N THR A 103 -0.73 -13.87 6.98
CA THR A 103 -2.05 -14.48 6.70
C THR A 103 -2.78 -13.77 5.56
N GLU A 104 -2.74 -12.44 5.48
CA GLU A 104 -3.36 -11.69 4.38
C GLU A 104 -2.66 -11.85 3.05
N LEU A 105 -1.34 -11.98 3.03
CA LEU A 105 -0.58 -12.28 1.81
C LEU A 105 -0.87 -13.70 1.30
N HIS A 106 -1.09 -14.64 2.22
CA HIS A 106 -1.43 -16.01 1.90
C HIS A 106 -2.87 -16.13 1.37
N SER A 107 -3.83 -15.49 2.03
CA SER A 107 -5.27 -15.64 1.79
C SER A 107 -5.84 -14.46 1.02
N GLN A 108 -5.75 -14.52 -0.31
CA GLN A 108 -6.24 -13.48 -1.22
C GLN A 108 -7.17 -14.05 -2.28
N TYR A 109 -8.18 -13.26 -2.65
CA TYR A 109 -9.04 -13.55 -3.79
C TYR A 109 -8.49 -12.89 -5.05
N ILE A 110 -8.42 -13.66 -6.15
CA ILE A 110 -8.09 -13.13 -7.47
C ILE A 110 -9.39 -12.84 -8.21
N LEU A 111 -9.58 -11.59 -8.62
CA LEU A 111 -10.74 -11.15 -9.39
C LEU A 111 -10.30 -10.78 -10.81
N GLY A 112 -10.83 -11.49 -11.80
CA GLY A 112 -10.67 -11.14 -13.20
C GLY A 112 -11.63 -10.02 -13.59
N TYR A 113 -11.12 -8.95 -14.21
CA TYR A 113 -11.93 -7.85 -14.75
C TYR A 113 -11.49 -7.55 -16.17
N GLN A 114 -12.45 -7.53 -17.09
CA GLN A 114 -12.23 -7.11 -18.48
C GLN A 114 -12.87 -5.74 -18.70
N PRO A 115 -12.10 -4.70 -19.07
CA PRO A 115 -12.65 -3.37 -19.29
C PRO A 115 -13.54 -3.33 -20.53
N SER A 116 -14.65 -2.60 -20.45
CA SER A 116 -15.51 -2.29 -21.59
C SER A 116 -14.81 -1.35 -22.58
N ASN A 117 -14.04 -0.39 -22.08
CA ASN A 117 -13.18 0.46 -22.89
C ASN A 117 -11.88 -0.28 -23.25
N LYS A 118 -11.68 -0.60 -24.52
CA LYS A 118 -10.50 -1.33 -25.04
C LYS A 118 -9.38 -0.42 -25.55
N THR A 119 -9.52 0.91 -25.46
CA THR A 119 -8.45 1.84 -25.85
C THR A 119 -7.17 1.58 -25.05
N ARG A 120 -6.02 1.81 -25.69
CA ARG A 120 -4.69 1.52 -25.14
C ARG A 120 -3.88 2.80 -25.11
N ASP A 121 -4.18 3.62 -24.11
CA ASP A 121 -3.85 5.04 -24.10
C ASP A 121 -2.93 5.44 -22.94
N ALA A 122 -2.36 4.47 -22.21
CA ALA A 122 -1.55 4.69 -21.02
C ALA A 122 -2.23 5.52 -19.92
N HIS A 123 -3.55 5.74 -19.99
CA HIS A 123 -4.25 6.49 -18.96
C HIS A 123 -4.56 5.62 -17.75
N TRP A 124 -4.56 6.27 -16.59
CA TRP A 124 -4.95 5.63 -15.34
C TRP A 124 -6.44 5.31 -15.33
N ARG A 125 -6.78 4.06 -14.98
CA ARG A 125 -8.15 3.56 -14.87
C ARG A 125 -8.42 3.12 -13.46
N LYS A 126 -9.37 3.80 -12.81
CA LYS A 126 -9.79 3.49 -11.44
C LYS A 126 -10.58 2.18 -11.41
N ILE A 127 -10.27 1.34 -10.42
CA ILE A 127 -11.03 0.14 -10.07
C ILE A 127 -11.63 0.34 -8.67
N ALA A 128 -12.86 -0.13 -8.48
CA ALA A 128 -13.49 -0.21 -7.17
C ALA A 128 -14.15 -1.58 -7.02
N VAL A 129 -13.78 -2.29 -5.94
CA VAL A 129 -14.41 -3.55 -5.55
C VAL A 129 -15.41 -3.25 -4.43
N LYS A 130 -16.65 -3.67 -4.60
CA LYS A 130 -17.72 -3.51 -3.60
C LYS A 130 -18.28 -4.89 -3.26
N VAL A 131 -18.28 -5.22 -1.98
CA VAL A 131 -18.92 -6.43 -1.47
C VAL A 131 -20.32 -6.05 -0.98
N ARG A 132 -21.33 -6.84 -1.37
CA ARG A 132 -22.69 -6.68 -0.85
C ARG A 132 -22.77 -7.40 0.49
N SER A 133 -22.90 -6.65 1.59
CA SER A 133 -23.21 -7.26 2.89
C SER A 133 -24.66 -7.71 2.88
N ARG A 134 -24.91 -8.97 3.27
CA ARG A 134 -26.23 -9.37 3.74
C ARG A 134 -26.36 -8.91 5.19
N ASN A 135 -27.58 -8.56 5.60
CA ASN A 135 -27.91 -7.82 6.82
C ASN A 135 -27.59 -8.55 8.15
N ASP A 136 -26.80 -9.62 8.12
CA ASP A 136 -26.47 -10.52 9.21
C ASP A 136 -24.94 -10.74 9.41
N LEU A 137 -24.10 -10.27 8.49
CA LEU A 137 -22.64 -10.42 8.59
C LEU A 137 -21.97 -9.15 9.14
N GLN A 138 -20.92 -9.36 9.95
CA GLN A 138 -20.02 -8.31 10.45
C GLN A 138 -19.55 -7.40 9.31
N HIS A 139 -19.25 -6.14 9.64
CA HIS A 139 -18.77 -5.14 8.68
C HIS A 139 -17.55 -5.65 7.90
N LEU A 140 -17.75 -6.04 6.64
CA LEU A 140 -16.67 -6.52 5.76
C LEU A 140 -15.89 -5.33 5.20
N SER A 141 -14.59 -5.28 5.47
CA SER A 141 -13.68 -4.34 4.79
C SER A 141 -13.11 -4.97 3.53
N VAL A 142 -13.02 -4.18 2.46
CA VAL A 142 -12.47 -4.61 1.17
C VAL A 142 -11.19 -3.83 0.92
N HIS A 143 -10.09 -4.55 0.73
CA HIS A 143 -8.81 -4.00 0.31
C HIS A 143 -8.46 -4.53 -1.08
N ALA A 144 -8.28 -3.63 -2.03
CA ALA A 144 -8.00 -3.96 -3.43
C ALA A 144 -7.21 -2.82 -4.08
N LYS A 145 -6.46 -3.15 -5.14
CA LYS A 145 -5.75 -2.16 -5.97
C LYS A 145 -6.74 -1.12 -6.49
N LYS A 146 -6.38 0.18 -6.40
CA LYS A 146 -7.28 1.29 -6.76
C LYS A 146 -7.41 1.52 -8.26
N GLY A 147 -6.59 0.84 -9.08
CA GLY A 147 -6.61 1.01 -10.52
C GLY A 147 -5.38 0.43 -11.23
N TYR A 148 -5.27 0.71 -12.52
CA TYR A 148 -4.19 0.25 -13.39
C TYR A 148 -3.99 1.24 -14.54
N PHE A 149 -2.83 1.21 -15.17
CA PHE A 149 -2.59 1.90 -16.44
C PHE A 149 -2.99 1.02 -17.63
N ALA A 150 -3.68 1.59 -18.61
CA ALA A 150 -3.97 0.88 -19.85
C ALA A 150 -2.66 0.49 -20.57
N HIS A 151 -2.48 -0.79 -20.87
CA HIS A 151 -1.27 -1.28 -21.54
C HIS A 151 -1.18 -0.73 -22.96
N THR A 152 0.03 -0.37 -23.40
CA THR A 152 0.30 0.27 -24.70
C THR A 152 0.61 -0.69 -25.85
N PHE A 153 0.59 -2.02 -25.63
CA PHE A 153 0.99 -3.02 -26.64
C PHE A 153 0.00 -4.18 -26.75
#